data_AF-A0A9D7Y4G5-F1
#
_entry.id   AF-A0A9D7Y4G5-F1
#
_cell.length_a   1.000
_cell.length_b   1.000
_cell.length_c   1.000
_cell.angle_alpha   90.00
_cell.angle_beta   90.00
_cell.angle_gamma   90.00
#
_symmetry.space_group_name_H-M   'P 1'
#
loop_
_entity.id
_entity.type
_entity.pdbx_description
1 polymer ?
#
loop_
_entity_poly.entity_id
_entity_poly.type
_entity_poly.pdbx_seq_one_letter_code
_entity_poly.pdbx_strand_id
1 'polypeptide(L)'
;MKIFGRVIHFLSPNPGTTSKFLQHYVFFGLYKQNFSTLRSGLELGLLSVYYNINDDGHEAVKEWFYSLDSPDSNTPRADKIWKILLSNSNIKEYNNKFNLKSDYLSLGYLHNYVHTKGHKYSNSLDGQKGNSQVFIASALQEWLTTYEKIAVIVVTLHLLKYPLGLFKFDYYRKFGIDMPNFAQVSFNVSLISSLLEADKLEVIQNIADKDTQTKDLLSQLNAIPAKTDNEIEEEVIEFEKDFIKRYVGGFKKWEEEQLKFMHDLIAATEDRDNTNFKNSTLNRIELIRKWAVENNIS
;
A
#
# COMPACT_ATOMS: atom_id res chain seq x y z
N MET A 1 12.86 -13.84 16.04
CA MET A 1 13.23 -14.32 14.68
C MET A 1 12.03 -14.48 13.73
N LYS A 2 10.87 -15.03 14.15
CA LYS A 2 9.62 -15.05 13.32
C LYS A 2 9.05 -13.66 12.98
N ILE A 3 9.24 -12.67 13.85
CA ILE A 3 8.82 -11.27 13.67
C ILE A 3 9.58 -10.59 12.50
N PHE A 4 10.85 -10.94 12.31
CA PHE A 4 11.70 -10.36 11.27
C PHE A 4 11.25 -10.76 9.86
N GLY A 5 10.77 -12.00 9.67
CA GLY A 5 10.31 -12.50 8.37
C GLY A 5 8.98 -11.92 7.90
N ARG A 6 8.04 -11.65 8.82
CA ARG A 6 6.71 -11.09 8.47
C ARG A 6 6.78 -9.61 8.09
N VAL A 7 7.62 -8.84 8.78
CA VAL A 7 7.77 -7.39 8.53
C VAL A 7 8.66 -7.12 7.31
N ILE A 8 9.72 -7.91 7.09
CA ILE A 8 10.59 -7.73 5.90
C ILE A 8 9.84 -7.99 4.59
N HIS A 9 8.87 -8.92 4.57
CA HIS A 9 8.06 -9.16 3.37
C HIS A 9 7.15 -7.97 3.01
N PHE A 10 6.78 -7.15 4.00
CA PHE A 10 6.09 -5.86 3.84
C PHE A 10 7.02 -4.73 3.38
N LEU A 11 8.34 -4.96 3.48
CA LEU A 11 9.40 -3.98 3.25
C LEU A 11 10.26 -4.31 2.02
N SER A 12 9.94 -5.39 1.28
CA SER A 12 10.65 -5.74 0.04
C SER A 12 10.33 -4.72 -1.06
N PRO A 13 11.33 -4.13 -1.74
CA PRO A 13 11.17 -2.84 -2.37
C PRO A 13 10.75 -2.95 -3.83
N ASN A 14 9.69 -2.24 -4.19
CA ASN A 14 9.63 -1.61 -5.51
C ASN A 14 10.74 -0.52 -5.54
N PRO A 15 11.56 -0.37 -6.60
CA PRO A 15 12.81 0.40 -6.54
C PRO A 15 12.70 1.90 -6.20
N GLY A 16 11.50 2.49 -6.16
CA GLY A 16 11.28 3.94 -6.19
C GLY A 16 10.58 4.61 -5.00
N THR A 17 10.20 3.93 -3.91
CA THR A 17 9.35 4.57 -2.87
C THR A 17 9.89 4.50 -1.44
N THR A 18 9.47 5.51 -0.67
CA THR A 18 9.75 5.99 0.71
C THR A 18 10.08 4.97 1.81
N SER A 19 9.89 3.67 1.58
CA SER A 19 10.30 2.57 2.47
C SER A 19 11.82 2.56 2.74
N LYS A 20 12.64 2.95 1.75
CA LYS A 20 14.11 3.07 1.92
C LYS A 20 14.51 4.09 3.00
N PHE A 21 13.74 5.18 3.17
CA PHE A 21 14.09 6.26 4.10
C PHE A 21 13.81 5.92 5.57
N LEU A 22 12.69 5.24 5.85
CA LEU A 22 12.31 4.88 7.23
C LEU A 22 13.24 3.82 7.83
N GLN A 23 13.69 2.86 7.04
CA GLN A 23 14.66 1.85 7.49
C GLN A 23 16.03 2.48 7.78
N HIS A 24 16.43 3.49 7.00
CA HIS A 24 17.75 4.10 7.08
C HIS A 24 18.01 4.77 8.44
N TYR A 25 17.03 5.50 8.98
CA TYR A 25 17.21 6.27 10.21
C TYR A 25 17.32 5.43 11.47
N VAL A 26 16.67 4.26 11.53
CA VAL A 26 16.73 3.37 12.71
C VAL A 26 18.14 2.79 12.85
N PHE A 27 18.79 2.44 11.73
CA PHE A 27 20.17 1.97 11.72
C PHE A 27 21.19 3.07 12.05
N PHE A 28 20.85 4.33 11.83
CA PHE A 28 21.65 5.48 12.27
C PHE A 28 21.38 5.95 13.70
N GLY A 29 20.53 5.27 14.46
CA GLY A 29 20.25 5.63 15.85
C GLY A 29 19.30 6.83 16.03
N LEU A 30 18.62 7.27 14.96
CA LEU A 30 17.68 8.40 14.98
C LEU A 30 16.28 7.98 15.44
N TYR A 31 16.20 7.36 16.61
CA TYR A 31 14.98 6.69 17.08
C TYR A 31 13.79 7.64 17.29
N LYS A 32 14.00 8.85 17.80
CA LYS A 32 12.92 9.84 18.00
C LYS A 32 12.21 10.14 16.69
N GLN A 33 12.96 10.40 15.62
CA GLN A 33 12.40 10.66 14.30
C GLN A 33 11.58 9.45 13.81
N ASN A 34 12.10 8.24 14.00
CA ASN A 34 11.41 7.02 13.59
C ASN A 34 10.14 6.71 14.40
N PHE A 35 10.12 6.96 15.70
CA PHE A 35 8.89 6.82 16.49
C PHE A 35 7.89 7.95 16.20
N SER A 36 8.37 9.15 15.85
CA SER A 36 7.51 10.25 15.39
C SER A 36 6.80 9.90 14.08
N THR A 37 7.48 9.26 13.13
CA THR A 37 6.85 8.84 11.87
C THR A 37 5.84 7.72 12.07
N LEU A 38 6.04 6.82 13.04
CA LEU A 38 5.03 5.82 13.42
C LEU A 38 3.73 6.49 13.86
N ARG A 39 3.81 7.56 14.66
CA ARG A 39 2.61 8.32 15.04
C ARG A 39 1.90 8.91 13.82
N SER A 40 2.64 9.54 12.92
CA SER A 40 2.06 10.10 11.70
C SER A 40 1.41 9.03 10.83
N GLY A 41 2.02 7.85 10.70
CA GLY A 41 1.42 6.72 9.99
C GLY A 41 0.13 6.22 10.64
N LEU A 42 0.09 6.12 11.97
CA LEU A 42 -1.11 5.74 12.71
C LEU A 42 -2.24 6.77 12.55
N GLU A 43 -1.94 8.06 12.71
CA GLU A 43 -2.91 9.15 12.59
C GLU A 43 -3.45 9.27 11.15
N LEU A 44 -2.57 9.21 10.15
CA LEU A 44 -2.97 9.28 8.73
C LEU A 44 -3.77 8.04 8.33
N GLY A 45 -3.38 6.85 8.79
CA GLY A 45 -4.14 5.62 8.57
C GLY A 45 -5.54 5.69 9.15
N LEU A 46 -5.70 6.31 10.32
CA LEU A 46 -7.02 6.54 10.92
C LEU A 46 -7.85 7.57 10.13
N LEU A 47 -7.21 8.68 9.72
CA LEU A 47 -7.86 9.74 8.93
C LEU A 47 -8.36 9.25 7.58
N SER A 48 -7.61 8.35 6.92
CA SER A 48 -8.01 7.81 5.62
C SER A 48 -9.36 7.07 5.66
N VAL A 49 -9.62 6.31 6.73
CA VAL A 49 -10.90 5.63 6.94
C VAL A 49 -11.97 6.60 7.43
N TYR A 50 -11.59 7.57 8.28
CA TYR A 50 -12.51 8.60 8.77
C TYR A 50 -13.11 9.44 7.64
N TYR A 51 -12.27 10.02 6.78
CA TYR A 51 -12.74 10.89 5.71
C TYR A 51 -13.57 10.13 4.69
N ASN A 52 -13.29 8.83 4.49
CA ASN A 52 -14.02 8.03 3.53
C ASN A 52 -15.08 7.11 4.17
N ILE A 53 -15.52 7.39 5.40
CA ILE A 53 -16.51 6.56 6.10
C ILE A 53 -17.87 6.53 5.37
N ASN A 54 -18.21 7.63 4.66
CA ASN A 54 -19.43 7.79 3.86
C ASN A 54 -19.15 7.77 2.34
N ASP A 55 -17.97 7.33 1.91
CA ASP A 55 -17.54 7.24 0.50
C ASP A 55 -17.48 8.59 -0.26
N ASP A 56 -17.49 9.71 0.47
CA ASP A 56 -17.37 11.09 -0.02
C ASP A 56 -16.02 11.74 0.33
N GLY A 57 -15.00 10.92 0.63
CA GLY A 57 -13.72 11.39 1.17
C GLY A 57 -12.99 12.38 0.28
N HIS A 58 -13.19 12.30 -1.04
CA HIS A 58 -12.62 13.25 -2.02
C HIS A 58 -13.19 14.66 -1.89
N GLU A 59 -14.41 14.83 -1.38
CA GLU A 59 -14.96 16.14 -1.05
C GLU A 59 -14.61 16.53 0.39
N ALA A 60 -14.80 15.60 1.33
CA ALA A 60 -14.59 15.84 2.76
C ALA A 60 -13.14 16.23 3.12
N VAL A 61 -12.15 15.82 2.32
CA VAL A 61 -10.73 16.12 2.55
C VAL A 61 -10.26 17.42 1.91
N LYS A 62 -11.01 18.02 0.97
CA LYS A 62 -10.51 19.15 0.15
C LYS A 62 -10.04 20.32 1.00
N GLU A 63 -10.85 20.74 1.96
CA GLU A 63 -10.52 21.89 2.78
C GLU A 63 -9.27 21.66 3.65
N TRP A 64 -9.15 20.44 4.19
CA TRP A 64 -7.97 20.01 4.92
C TRP A 64 -6.73 19.97 4.00
N PHE A 65 -6.88 19.45 2.77
CA PHE A 65 -5.82 19.37 1.77
C PHE A 65 -5.33 20.75 1.31
N TYR A 66 -6.25 21.70 1.08
CA TYR A 66 -5.92 23.08 0.73
C TYR A 66 -5.50 23.93 1.92
N SER A 67 -5.44 23.37 3.13
CA SER A 67 -5.06 24.08 4.36
C SER A 67 -5.88 25.35 4.57
N LEU A 68 -7.20 25.27 4.36
CA LEU A 68 -8.08 26.42 4.56
C LEU A 68 -8.10 26.83 6.03
N ASP A 69 -8.11 28.13 6.28
CA ASP A 69 -8.12 28.70 7.63
C ASP A 69 -9.55 28.70 8.20
N SER A 70 -10.09 27.51 8.43
CA SER A 70 -11.39 27.32 9.06
C SER A 70 -11.31 26.30 10.20
N PRO A 71 -12.13 26.44 11.26
CA PRO A 71 -12.19 25.47 12.34
C PRO A 71 -12.47 24.04 11.87
N ASP A 72 -13.31 23.88 10.84
CA ASP A 72 -13.74 22.58 10.31
C ASP A 72 -12.69 21.93 9.37
N SER A 73 -11.76 22.73 8.85
CA SER A 73 -10.65 22.27 8.01
C SER A 73 -9.45 21.74 8.82
N ASN A 74 -9.49 21.85 10.15
CA ASN A 74 -8.46 21.29 11.03
C ASN A 74 -8.54 19.77 11.15
N THR A 75 -7.41 19.13 11.41
CA THR A 75 -7.37 17.69 11.72
C THR A 75 -8.26 17.37 12.91
N PRO A 76 -9.26 16.48 12.76
CA PRO A 76 -10.18 16.15 13.84
C PRO A 76 -9.45 15.44 14.98
N ARG A 77 -9.88 15.69 16.21
CA ARG A 77 -9.35 15.01 17.39
C ARG A 77 -9.74 13.52 17.38
N ALA A 78 -8.91 12.68 18.01
CA ALA A 78 -9.11 11.23 18.03
C ALA A 78 -10.47 10.81 18.62
N ASP A 79 -11.01 11.53 19.61
CA ASP A 79 -12.34 11.28 20.17
C ASP A 79 -13.45 11.46 19.11
N LYS A 80 -13.37 12.55 18.32
CA LYS A 80 -14.29 12.81 17.21
C LYS A 80 -14.15 11.74 16.13
N ILE A 81 -12.92 11.38 15.77
CA ILE A 81 -12.66 10.34 14.76
C ILE A 81 -13.28 9.01 15.19
N TRP A 82 -12.97 8.52 16.40
CA TRP A 82 -13.49 7.25 16.89
C TRP A 82 -15.01 7.23 17.04
N LYS A 83 -15.63 8.36 17.38
CA LYS A 83 -17.10 8.47 17.41
C LYS A 83 -17.71 8.20 16.02
N ILE A 84 -17.09 8.74 14.98
CA ILE A 84 -17.52 8.53 13.59
C ILE A 84 -17.18 7.12 13.10
N LEU A 85 -15.98 6.61 13.37
CA LEU A 85 -15.63 5.24 12.98
C LEU A 85 -16.57 4.20 13.62
N LEU A 86 -16.98 4.39 14.87
CA LEU A 86 -17.92 3.49 15.56
C LEU A 86 -19.39 3.70 15.15
N SER A 87 -19.71 4.65 14.26
CA SER A 87 -21.02 4.72 13.63
C SER A 87 -21.18 3.68 12.52
N ASN A 88 -20.07 3.23 11.92
CA ASN A 88 -20.05 2.12 10.98
C ASN A 88 -20.31 0.79 11.71
N SER A 89 -21.29 0.01 11.24
CA SER A 89 -21.72 -1.25 11.87
C SER A 89 -20.59 -2.28 11.98
N ASN A 90 -19.79 -2.42 10.92
CA ASN A 90 -18.71 -3.40 10.84
C ASN A 90 -17.61 -3.08 11.86
N ILE A 91 -17.19 -1.81 11.90
CA ILE A 91 -16.18 -1.34 12.86
C ILE A 91 -16.68 -1.47 14.29
N LYS A 92 -17.95 -1.13 14.54
CA LYS A 92 -18.57 -1.25 15.86
C LYS A 92 -18.65 -2.71 16.33
N GLU A 93 -19.10 -3.62 15.47
CA GLU A 93 -19.18 -5.06 15.78
C GLU A 93 -17.79 -5.62 16.12
N TYR A 94 -16.79 -5.35 15.27
CA TYR A 94 -15.43 -5.80 15.49
C TYR A 94 -14.83 -5.21 16.78
N ASN A 95 -15.03 -3.91 17.01
CA ASN A 95 -14.52 -3.24 18.21
C ASN A 95 -15.15 -3.80 19.50
N ASN A 96 -16.43 -4.15 19.49
CA ASN A 96 -17.07 -4.74 20.67
C ASN A 96 -16.47 -6.11 21.04
N LYS A 97 -15.97 -6.85 20.05
CA LYS A 97 -15.36 -8.17 20.25
C LYS A 97 -13.88 -8.10 20.65
N PHE A 98 -13.11 -7.24 20.00
CA PHE A 98 -11.65 -7.22 20.12
C PHE A 98 -11.07 -5.93 20.73
N ASN A 99 -11.90 -4.94 21.06
CA ASN A 99 -11.48 -3.65 21.63
C ASN A 99 -10.45 -2.88 20.79
N LEU A 100 -10.63 -2.84 19.46
CA LEU A 100 -9.73 -2.16 18.52
C LEU A 100 -9.37 -0.71 18.91
N LYS A 101 -10.33 0.05 19.47
CA LYS A 101 -10.07 1.40 20.00
C LYS A 101 -9.08 1.40 21.16
N SER A 102 -9.15 0.40 22.04
CA SER A 102 -8.21 0.26 23.16
C SER A 102 -6.80 -0.02 22.66
N ASP A 103 -6.66 -0.86 21.64
CA ASP A 103 -5.37 -1.13 21.00
C ASP A 103 -4.75 0.14 20.43
N TYR A 104 -5.55 0.96 19.75
CA TYR A 104 -5.12 2.29 19.29
C TYR A 104 -4.69 3.20 20.46
N LEU A 105 -5.50 3.31 21.52
CA LEU A 105 -5.20 4.17 22.66
C LEU A 105 -3.93 3.74 23.39
N SER A 106 -3.61 2.44 23.39
CA SER A 106 -2.36 1.92 23.96
C SER A 106 -1.10 2.50 23.29
N LEU A 107 -1.22 2.95 22.03
CA LEU A 107 -0.15 3.60 21.27
C LEU A 107 -0.05 5.11 21.53
N GLY A 108 -0.86 5.67 22.43
CA GLY A 108 -0.86 7.10 22.77
C GLY A 108 0.49 7.62 23.28
N TYR A 109 1.37 6.75 23.80
CA TYR A 109 2.72 7.12 24.22
C TYR A 109 3.58 7.66 23.06
N LEU A 110 3.24 7.36 21.81
CA LEU A 110 3.94 7.89 20.63
C LEU A 110 3.91 9.42 20.57
N HIS A 111 2.90 10.05 21.18
CA HIS A 111 2.82 11.49 21.34
C HIS A 111 4.06 12.08 22.04
N ASN A 112 4.65 11.34 22.98
CA ASN A 112 5.81 11.80 23.73
C ASN A 112 7.07 11.93 22.86
N TYR A 113 7.18 11.23 21.73
CA TYR A 113 8.30 11.39 20.79
C TYR A 113 8.17 12.65 19.93
N VAL A 114 6.95 13.03 19.57
CA VAL A 114 6.69 14.27 18.81
C VAL A 114 7.03 15.49 19.65
N HIS A 115 6.54 15.53 20.89
CA HIS A 115 6.78 16.66 21.79
C HIS A 115 8.06 16.54 22.62
N THR A 116 8.87 15.49 22.39
CA THR A 116 10.12 15.20 23.11
C THR A 116 9.97 15.29 24.64
N LYS A 117 9.05 14.51 25.20
CA LYS A 117 8.71 14.59 26.62
C LYS A 117 9.78 13.94 27.52
N GLY A 118 10.89 14.63 27.71
CA GLY A 118 11.99 14.16 28.55
C GLY A 118 12.94 13.18 27.86
N HIS A 119 13.95 12.76 28.61
CA HIS A 119 15.10 12.01 28.09
C HIS A 119 14.71 10.64 27.47
N LYS A 120 13.70 9.97 28.05
CA LYS A 120 13.13 8.71 27.58
C LYS A 120 12.68 8.69 26.12
N TYR A 121 12.19 9.81 25.64
CA TYR A 121 11.61 9.93 24.29
C TYR A 121 12.54 10.70 23.34
N SER A 122 13.82 10.77 23.68
CA SER A 122 14.89 11.26 22.82
C SER A 122 15.54 10.12 22.03
N ASN A 123 16.50 10.42 21.17
CA ASN A 123 17.28 9.40 20.47
C ASN A 123 18.08 8.49 21.41
N SER A 124 18.32 8.92 22.65
CA SER A 124 19.05 8.14 23.65
C SER A 124 18.17 7.13 24.39
N LEU A 125 16.83 7.22 24.31
CA LEU A 125 15.88 6.24 24.87
C LEU A 125 16.17 5.80 26.32
N ASP A 126 16.45 6.75 27.22
CA ASP A 126 16.90 6.50 28.61
C ASP A 126 18.31 5.91 28.79
N GLY A 127 19.08 5.71 27.72
CA GLY A 127 20.51 5.35 27.77
C GLY A 127 21.45 6.51 28.12
N GLN A 128 22.75 6.23 28.30
CA GLN A 128 23.71 7.31 28.56
C GLN A 128 23.82 8.25 27.36
N LYS A 129 23.82 9.56 27.63
CA LYS A 129 23.88 10.63 26.64
C LYS A 129 25.27 10.65 25.98
N GLY A 130 25.43 9.91 24.89
CA GLY A 130 26.58 10.03 24.00
C GLY A 130 26.44 11.27 23.10
N ASN A 131 27.57 11.81 22.63
CA ASN A 131 27.58 12.90 21.65
C ASN A 131 27.32 12.40 20.21
N SER A 132 27.08 11.11 20.03
CA SER A 132 26.83 10.45 18.74
C SER A 132 25.54 9.65 18.79
N GLN A 133 24.89 9.53 17.62
CA GLN A 133 23.79 8.60 17.42
C GLN A 133 24.37 7.20 17.30
N VAL A 134 23.81 6.24 18.05
CA VAL A 134 24.28 4.85 18.03
C VAL A 134 23.11 3.91 17.83
N PHE A 135 23.38 2.79 17.18
CA PHE A 135 22.40 1.72 17.04
C PHE A 135 22.14 1.06 18.41
N ILE A 136 20.86 0.92 18.73
CA ILE A 136 20.31 0.28 19.93
C ILE A 136 19.34 -0.81 19.46
N ALA A 137 19.72 -2.07 19.66
CA ALA A 137 18.93 -3.22 19.18
C ALA A 137 17.53 -3.30 19.83
N SER A 138 17.41 -2.99 21.12
CA SER A 138 16.11 -2.98 21.82
C SER A 138 15.17 -1.93 21.26
N ALA A 139 15.70 -0.77 20.87
CA ALA A 139 14.94 0.31 20.25
C ALA A 139 14.40 -0.06 18.87
N LEU A 140 15.21 -0.74 18.05
CA LEU A 140 14.75 -1.32 16.78
C LEU A 140 13.64 -2.35 17.03
N GLN A 141 13.79 -3.23 18.03
CA GLN A 141 12.79 -4.23 18.35
C GLN A 141 11.46 -3.59 18.81
N GLU A 142 11.52 -2.56 19.65
CA GLU A 142 10.35 -1.80 20.07
C GLU A 142 9.70 -1.09 18.87
N TRP A 143 10.50 -0.46 18.00
CA TRP A 143 10.01 0.18 16.80
C TRP A 143 9.30 -0.80 15.87
N LEU A 144 9.89 -1.97 15.60
CA LEU A 144 9.28 -3.02 14.78
C LEU A 144 7.97 -3.53 15.36
N THR A 145 7.95 -3.78 16.68
CA THR A 145 6.74 -4.23 17.38
C THR A 145 5.63 -3.18 17.32
N THR A 146 6.00 -1.91 17.43
CA THR A 146 5.06 -0.78 17.34
C THR A 146 4.54 -0.62 15.91
N TYR A 147 5.43 -0.73 14.91
CA TYR A 147 5.07 -0.69 13.50
C TYR A 147 4.07 -1.80 13.14
N GLU A 148 4.31 -3.03 13.59
CA GLU A 148 3.40 -4.16 13.39
C GLU A 148 2.01 -3.87 13.98
N LYS A 149 1.94 -3.36 15.22
CA LYS A 149 0.66 -2.98 15.85
C LYS A 149 -0.09 -1.92 15.04
N ILE A 150 0.62 -0.89 14.56
CA ILE A 150 0.03 0.16 13.72
C ILE A 150 -0.49 -0.43 12.42
N ALA A 151 0.32 -1.25 11.73
CA ALA A 151 -0.08 -1.90 10.49
C ALA A 151 -1.33 -2.76 10.68
N VAL A 152 -1.38 -3.57 11.74
CA VAL A 152 -2.55 -4.38 12.09
C VAL A 152 -3.80 -3.52 12.32
N ILE A 153 -3.70 -2.43 13.08
CA ILE A 153 -4.84 -1.52 13.33
C ILE A 153 -5.33 -0.90 12.02
N VAL A 154 -4.41 -0.34 11.23
CA VAL A 154 -4.76 0.36 9.99
C VAL A 154 -5.36 -0.60 8.98
N VAL A 155 -4.73 -1.76 8.75
CA VAL A 155 -5.25 -2.81 7.85
C VAL A 155 -6.62 -3.28 8.31
N THR A 156 -6.80 -3.54 9.61
CA THR A 156 -8.09 -3.96 10.17
C THR A 156 -9.18 -2.92 9.87
N LEU A 157 -8.93 -1.64 10.13
CA LEU A 157 -9.90 -0.57 9.86
C LEU A 157 -10.25 -0.49 8.37
N HIS A 158 -9.27 -0.63 7.48
CA HIS A 158 -9.50 -0.61 6.04
C HIS A 158 -10.32 -1.82 5.58
N LEU A 159 -10.05 -3.02 6.08
CA LEU A 159 -10.84 -4.21 5.73
C LEU A 159 -12.26 -4.15 6.28
N LEU A 160 -12.47 -3.53 7.44
CA LEU A 160 -13.80 -3.36 8.01
C LEU A 160 -14.65 -2.35 7.21
N LYS A 161 -14.02 -1.31 6.63
CA LYS A 161 -14.70 -0.36 5.73
C LYS A 161 -14.82 -0.88 4.29
N TYR A 162 -13.81 -1.60 3.80
CA TYR A 162 -13.75 -2.16 2.44
C TYR A 162 -13.48 -3.67 2.50
N PRO A 163 -14.51 -4.49 2.79
CA PRO A 163 -14.36 -5.93 2.89
C PRO A 163 -13.90 -6.59 1.58
N LEU A 164 -14.06 -5.90 0.44
CA LEU A 164 -13.52 -6.31 -0.87
C LEU A 164 -12.02 -6.68 -0.81
N GLY A 165 -11.25 -6.04 0.09
CA GLY A 165 -9.81 -6.31 0.25
C GLY A 165 -9.46 -7.72 0.73
N LEU A 166 -10.44 -8.53 1.13
CA LEU A 166 -10.26 -9.96 1.46
C LEU A 166 -10.41 -10.90 0.27
N PHE A 167 -10.99 -10.43 -0.84
CA PHE A 167 -11.28 -11.29 -1.97
C PHE A 167 -10.16 -11.22 -3.01
N LYS A 168 -9.69 -12.39 -3.42
CA LYS A 168 -8.78 -12.51 -4.55
C LYS A 168 -9.59 -12.44 -5.84
N PHE A 169 -9.22 -11.51 -6.71
CA PHE A 169 -9.83 -11.37 -8.02
C PHE A 169 -8.75 -11.18 -9.09
N ASP A 170 -8.91 -11.87 -10.22
CA ASP A 170 -8.01 -11.72 -11.36
C ASP A 170 -8.43 -10.53 -12.21
N TYR A 171 -8.05 -9.33 -11.76
CA TYR A 171 -8.34 -8.09 -12.47
C TYR A 171 -7.66 -8.04 -13.84
N TYR A 172 -6.48 -8.64 -13.98
CA TYR A 172 -5.74 -8.65 -15.25
C TYR A 172 -6.53 -9.37 -16.34
N ARG A 173 -7.11 -10.53 -16.02
CA ARG A 173 -7.98 -11.26 -16.96
C ARG A 173 -9.24 -10.52 -17.36
N LYS A 174 -9.75 -9.59 -16.56
CA LYS A 174 -10.97 -8.84 -16.91
C LYS A 174 -10.68 -7.52 -17.61
N PHE A 175 -9.66 -6.80 -17.14
CA PHE A 175 -9.39 -5.41 -17.52
C PHE A 175 -8.13 -5.22 -18.38
N GLY A 176 -7.31 -6.28 -18.56
CA GLY A 176 -6.09 -6.19 -19.36
C GLY A 176 -5.11 -5.17 -18.76
N ILE A 177 -4.67 -4.22 -19.59
CA ILE A 177 -3.74 -3.16 -19.18
C ILE A 177 -4.40 -2.01 -18.41
N ASP A 178 -5.72 -1.83 -18.52
CA ASP A 178 -6.48 -0.75 -17.89
C ASP A 178 -7.12 -1.19 -16.56
N MET A 179 -6.29 -1.77 -15.68
CA MET A 179 -6.76 -2.22 -14.38
C MET A 179 -7.08 -1.02 -13.48
N PRO A 180 -8.21 -1.07 -12.74
CA PRO A 180 -8.47 -0.09 -11.70
C PRO A 180 -7.31 -0.05 -10.69
N ASN A 181 -6.94 1.15 -10.21
CA ASN A 181 -5.81 1.31 -9.28
C ASN A 181 -5.89 0.41 -8.02
N PHE A 182 -7.11 0.12 -7.54
CA PHE A 182 -7.33 -0.74 -6.38
C PHE A 182 -7.11 -2.25 -6.67
N ALA A 183 -7.02 -2.66 -7.93
CA ALA A 183 -6.73 -4.04 -8.33
C ALA A 183 -5.42 -4.57 -7.73
N GLN A 184 -4.47 -3.67 -7.45
CA GLN A 184 -3.19 -4.02 -6.81
C GLN A 184 -3.35 -4.71 -5.44
N VAL A 185 -4.49 -4.51 -4.77
CA VAL A 185 -4.80 -5.17 -3.49
C VAL A 185 -4.93 -6.68 -3.67
N SER A 186 -5.45 -7.16 -4.81
CA SER A 186 -5.65 -8.60 -5.05
C SER A 186 -4.34 -9.41 -5.04
N PHE A 187 -3.23 -8.83 -5.48
CA PHE A 187 -1.92 -9.47 -5.40
C PHE A 187 -1.40 -9.60 -3.95
N ASN A 188 -1.91 -8.76 -3.05
CA ASN A 188 -1.43 -8.64 -1.67
C ASN A 188 -2.39 -9.26 -0.64
N VAL A 189 -3.50 -9.87 -1.04
CA VAL A 189 -4.50 -10.45 -0.11
C VAL A 189 -3.86 -11.47 0.83
N SER A 190 -2.98 -12.34 0.32
CA SER A 190 -2.27 -13.32 1.16
C SER A 190 -1.40 -12.65 2.22
N LEU A 191 -0.71 -11.57 1.85
CA LEU A 191 0.16 -10.80 2.73
C LEU A 191 -0.68 -10.07 3.81
N ILE A 192 -1.76 -9.41 3.39
CA ILE A 192 -2.72 -8.72 4.27
C ILE A 192 -3.30 -9.72 5.29
N SER A 193 -3.74 -10.89 4.82
CA SER A 193 -4.30 -11.93 5.68
C SER A 193 -3.27 -12.46 6.68
N SER A 194 -1.99 -12.52 6.30
CA SER A 194 -0.91 -13.02 7.17
C SER A 194 -0.55 -12.08 8.34
N LEU A 195 -0.95 -10.81 8.27
CA LEU A 195 -0.75 -9.84 9.35
C LEU A 195 -1.73 -10.04 10.50
N LEU A 196 -2.90 -10.64 10.24
CA LEU A 196 -3.98 -10.76 11.22
C LEU A 196 -3.95 -12.14 11.87
N GLU A 197 -4.31 -12.18 13.15
CA GLU A 197 -4.54 -13.44 13.85
C GLU A 197 -5.78 -14.14 13.27
N ALA A 198 -5.79 -15.48 13.29
CA ALA A 198 -6.81 -16.27 12.59
C ALA A 198 -8.24 -15.97 13.09
N ASP A 199 -8.41 -15.78 14.40
CA ASP A 199 -9.69 -15.45 15.04
C ASP A 199 -10.20 -14.06 14.65
N LYS A 200 -9.30 -13.10 14.48
CA LYS A 200 -9.62 -11.75 13.99
C LYS A 200 -10.00 -11.78 12.52
N LEU A 201 -9.21 -12.49 11.70
CA LEU A 201 -9.47 -12.64 10.27
C LEU A 201 -10.83 -13.31 10.01
N GLU A 202 -11.18 -14.35 10.78
CA GLU A 202 -12.47 -15.03 10.68
C GLU A 202 -13.65 -14.08 10.89
N VAL A 203 -13.55 -13.13 11.83
CA VAL A 203 -14.61 -12.14 12.06
C VAL A 203 -14.73 -11.16 10.90
N ILE A 204 -13.60 -10.69 10.35
CA ILE A 204 -13.62 -9.79 9.20
C ILE A 204 -14.18 -10.53 7.97
N GLN A 205 -13.84 -11.81 7.78
CA GLN A 205 -14.42 -12.62 6.70
C GLN A 205 -15.93 -12.78 6.87
N ASN A 206 -16.42 -13.06 8.08
CA ASN A 206 -17.84 -13.15 8.36
C ASN A 206 -18.59 -11.84 8.10
N ILE A 207 -17.95 -10.69 8.34
CA ILE A 207 -18.48 -9.37 7.99
C ILE A 207 -18.53 -9.23 6.45
N ALA A 208 -17.44 -9.56 5.77
CA ALA A 208 -17.33 -9.50 4.32
C ALA A 208 -18.38 -10.37 3.61
N ASP A 209 -18.62 -11.57 4.14
CA ASP A 209 -19.60 -12.53 3.63
C ASP A 209 -21.05 -12.09 3.86
N LYS A 210 -21.30 -11.04 4.65
CA LYS A 210 -22.63 -10.46 4.85
C LYS A 210 -22.80 -9.14 4.10
N ASP A 211 -21.72 -8.53 3.64
CA ASP A 211 -21.73 -7.23 2.98
C ASP A 211 -22.34 -7.33 1.58
N THR A 212 -23.54 -6.78 1.40
CA THR A 212 -24.27 -6.87 0.13
C THR A 212 -23.59 -6.09 -0.97
N GLN A 213 -23.01 -4.92 -0.67
CA GLN A 213 -22.31 -4.11 -1.66
C GLN A 213 -21.10 -4.84 -2.23
N THR A 214 -20.31 -5.49 -1.39
CA THR A 214 -19.16 -6.30 -1.80
C THR A 214 -19.61 -7.48 -2.67
N LYS A 215 -20.69 -8.18 -2.29
CA LYS A 215 -21.24 -9.28 -3.10
C LYS A 215 -21.74 -8.82 -4.47
N ASP A 216 -22.48 -7.72 -4.51
CA ASP A 216 -23.01 -7.17 -5.75
C ASP A 216 -21.88 -6.74 -6.68
N LEU A 217 -20.86 -6.07 -6.15
CA LEU A 217 -19.67 -5.70 -6.90
C LEU A 217 -18.92 -6.92 -7.42
N LEU A 218 -18.69 -7.94 -6.59
CA LEU A 218 -18.06 -9.19 -7.03
C LEU A 218 -18.87 -9.89 -8.12
N SER A 219 -20.20 -9.86 -8.04
CA SER A 219 -21.07 -10.40 -9.09
C SER A 219 -20.92 -9.62 -10.39
N GLN A 220 -20.88 -8.28 -10.33
CA GLN A 220 -20.66 -7.43 -11.50
C GLN A 220 -19.27 -7.68 -12.12
N LEU A 221 -18.23 -7.74 -11.30
CA LEU A 221 -16.86 -8.02 -11.75
C LEU A 221 -16.75 -9.40 -12.40
N ASN A 222 -17.41 -10.42 -11.84
CA ASN A 222 -17.43 -11.77 -12.41
C ASN A 222 -18.18 -11.84 -13.74
N ALA A 223 -19.21 -11.02 -13.93
CA ALA A 223 -20.00 -10.94 -15.16
C ALA A 223 -19.22 -10.30 -16.34
N ILE A 224 -18.17 -9.54 -16.07
CA ILE A 224 -17.27 -9.03 -17.12
C ILE A 224 -16.63 -10.24 -17.82
N PRO A 225 -16.68 -10.38 -19.16
CA PRO A 225 -16.01 -11.46 -19.86
C PRO A 225 -14.49 -11.44 -19.60
N ALA A 226 -13.89 -12.62 -19.46
CA ALA A 226 -12.43 -12.70 -19.38
C ALA A 226 -11.82 -12.51 -20.76
N LYS A 227 -10.77 -11.69 -20.83
CA LYS A 227 -9.93 -11.49 -22.00
C LYS A 227 -8.97 -12.67 -22.18
N THR A 228 -8.82 -13.08 -23.42
CA THR A 228 -7.80 -14.02 -23.87
C THR A 228 -6.41 -13.35 -23.86
N ASP A 229 -5.35 -14.16 -23.88
CA ASP A 229 -3.98 -13.62 -23.93
C ASP A 229 -3.74 -12.76 -25.18
N ASN A 230 -4.35 -13.13 -26.31
CA ASN A 230 -4.23 -12.38 -27.56
C ASN A 230 -4.91 -11.01 -27.48
N GLU A 231 -6.11 -10.92 -26.91
CA GLU A 231 -6.81 -9.63 -26.75
C GLU A 231 -6.02 -8.67 -25.85
N ILE A 232 -5.39 -9.18 -24.79
CA ILE A 232 -4.56 -8.35 -23.91
C ILE A 232 -3.29 -7.92 -24.63
N GLU A 233 -2.65 -8.81 -25.39
CA GLU A 233 -1.45 -8.49 -26.17
C GLU A 233 -1.74 -7.42 -27.24
N GLU A 234 -2.89 -7.50 -27.90
CA GLU A 234 -3.35 -6.48 -28.85
C GLU A 234 -3.52 -5.11 -28.17
N GLU A 235 -4.12 -5.06 -26.98
CA GLU A 235 -4.24 -3.83 -26.19
C GLU A 235 -2.88 -3.24 -25.82
N VAL A 236 -1.93 -4.09 -25.40
CA VAL A 236 -0.57 -3.66 -25.08
C VAL A 236 0.11 -3.04 -26.31
N ILE A 237 -0.01 -3.69 -27.46
CA ILE A 237 0.57 -3.21 -28.72
C ILE A 237 -0.02 -1.84 -29.09
N GLU A 238 -1.33 -1.67 -29.05
CA GLU A 238 -1.97 -0.39 -29.37
C GLU A 238 -1.58 0.71 -28.39
N PHE A 239 -1.53 0.40 -27.09
CA PHE A 239 -1.04 1.33 -26.08
C PHE A 239 0.40 1.76 -26.33
N GLU A 240 1.30 0.82 -26.66
CA GLU A 240 2.70 1.10 -26.94
C GLU A 240 2.86 1.95 -28.21
N LYS A 241 2.08 1.68 -29.27
CA LYS A 241 2.04 2.53 -30.48
C LYS A 241 1.67 3.97 -30.14
N ASP A 242 0.62 4.17 -29.34
CA ASP A 242 0.17 5.50 -28.92
C ASP A 242 1.12 6.19 -27.94
N PHE A 243 1.83 5.41 -27.12
CA PHE A 243 2.92 5.93 -26.30
C PHE A 243 4.08 6.42 -27.17
N ILE A 244 4.55 5.61 -28.12
CA ILE A 244 5.67 5.92 -29.02
C ILE A 244 5.41 7.21 -29.81
N LYS A 245 4.19 7.41 -30.32
CA LYS A 245 3.81 8.65 -31.04
C LYS A 245 4.02 9.91 -30.21
N ARG A 246 3.92 9.81 -28.89
CA ARG A 246 4.05 10.93 -27.92
C ARG A 246 5.42 10.95 -27.24
N TYR A 247 6.25 9.92 -27.45
CA TYR A 247 7.48 9.72 -26.71
C TYR A 247 8.64 10.53 -27.29
N VAL A 248 9.34 11.27 -26.42
CA VAL A 248 10.51 12.06 -26.83
C VAL A 248 11.67 11.11 -27.13
N GLY A 249 11.98 10.95 -28.43
CA GLY A 249 12.95 9.98 -28.95
C GLY A 249 12.32 8.87 -29.79
N GLY A 250 10.99 8.86 -29.95
CA GLY A 250 10.27 8.02 -30.90
C GLY A 250 10.48 6.52 -30.67
N PHE A 251 10.44 5.75 -31.75
CA PHE A 251 10.52 4.29 -31.71
C PHE A 251 11.89 3.81 -31.20
N LYS A 252 12.99 4.38 -31.71
CA LYS A 252 14.35 3.93 -31.34
C LYS A 252 14.61 3.99 -29.85
N LYS A 253 14.26 5.12 -29.22
CA LYS A 253 14.50 5.27 -27.78
C LYS A 253 13.59 4.35 -26.96
N TRP A 254 12.34 4.18 -27.39
CA TRP A 254 11.43 3.23 -26.77
C TRP A 254 11.97 1.79 -26.86
N GLU A 255 12.49 1.38 -28.01
CA GLU A 255 13.08 0.05 -28.23
C GLU A 255 14.28 -0.20 -27.31
N GLU A 256 15.20 0.76 -27.21
CA GLU A 256 16.35 0.69 -26.30
C GLU A 256 15.90 0.51 -24.83
N GLU A 257 14.88 1.24 -24.41
CA GLU A 257 14.33 1.17 -23.05
C GLU A 257 13.62 -0.16 -22.78
N GLN A 258 12.85 -0.69 -23.73
CA GLN A 258 12.18 -1.98 -23.59
C GLN A 258 13.19 -3.14 -23.48
N LEU A 259 14.23 -3.14 -24.32
CA LEU A 259 15.28 -4.15 -24.27
C LEU A 259 16.03 -4.08 -22.93
N LYS A 260 16.37 -2.87 -22.47
CA LYS A 260 17.01 -2.68 -21.17
C LYS A 260 16.14 -3.17 -20.03
N PHE A 261 14.86 -2.80 -20.01
CA PHE A 261 13.90 -3.23 -18.98
C PHE A 261 13.76 -4.75 -18.92
N MET A 262 13.63 -5.40 -20.08
CA MET A 262 13.60 -6.86 -20.19
C MET A 262 14.87 -7.49 -19.60
N HIS A 263 16.05 -6.96 -19.94
CA HIS A 263 17.32 -7.45 -19.40
C HIS A 263 17.42 -7.29 -17.88
N ASP A 264 17.05 -6.12 -17.36
CA ASP A 264 17.10 -5.80 -15.93
C ASP A 264 16.15 -6.72 -15.13
N LEU A 265 14.94 -6.99 -15.65
CA LEU A 265 13.99 -7.91 -15.03
C LEU A 265 14.47 -9.37 -15.00
N ILE A 266 15.02 -9.85 -16.10
CA ILE A 266 15.58 -11.21 -16.17
C ILE A 266 16.78 -11.34 -15.22
N ALA A 267 17.60 -10.30 -15.08
CA ALA A 267 18.71 -10.29 -14.13
C ALA A 267 18.26 -10.24 -12.67
N ALA A 268 17.13 -9.58 -12.38
CA ALA A 268 16.58 -9.43 -11.03
C ALA A 268 15.78 -10.65 -10.54
N THR A 269 15.36 -11.54 -11.44
CA THR A 269 14.61 -12.75 -11.08
C THR A 269 15.57 -13.93 -10.96
N GLU A 270 15.40 -14.77 -9.92
CA GLU A 270 16.19 -16.01 -9.78
C GLU A 270 15.89 -17.03 -10.90
N ASP A 271 14.79 -16.81 -11.62
CA ASP A 271 14.32 -17.59 -12.75
C ASP A 271 14.92 -17.07 -14.07
N ARG A 272 16.20 -17.43 -14.31
CA ARG A 272 16.97 -17.04 -15.50
C ARG A 272 16.39 -17.56 -16.83
N ASP A 273 15.37 -18.41 -16.78
CA ASP A 273 14.77 -19.08 -17.93
C ASP A 273 13.31 -18.68 -18.14
N ASN A 274 12.99 -17.41 -17.90
CA ASN A 274 11.71 -16.83 -18.32
C ASN A 274 11.67 -16.62 -19.86
N THR A 275 11.90 -17.70 -20.60
CA THR A 275 11.95 -17.78 -22.06
C THR A 275 10.65 -17.27 -22.67
N ASN A 276 9.50 -17.52 -22.01
CA ASN A 276 8.19 -17.08 -22.47
C ASN A 276 8.06 -15.55 -22.45
N PHE A 277 8.40 -14.89 -21.34
CA PHE A 277 8.38 -13.43 -21.26
C PHE A 277 9.34 -12.78 -22.26
N LYS A 278 10.57 -13.33 -22.36
CA LYS A 278 11.57 -12.84 -23.31
C LYS A 278 11.07 -12.94 -24.75
N ASN A 279 10.57 -14.11 -25.14
CA ASN A 279 10.06 -14.34 -26.49
C ASN A 279 8.85 -13.46 -26.80
N SER A 280 7.91 -13.32 -25.85
CA SER A 280 6.75 -12.43 -25.99
C SER A 280 7.19 -10.99 -26.22
N THR A 281 8.13 -10.48 -25.40
CA THR A 281 8.64 -9.11 -25.51
C THR A 281 9.35 -8.88 -26.84
N LEU A 282 10.22 -9.81 -27.27
CA LEU A 282 10.92 -9.71 -28.54
C LEU A 282 9.95 -9.74 -29.73
N ASN A 283 8.95 -10.63 -29.71
CA ASN A 283 7.93 -10.69 -30.75
C ASN A 283 7.15 -9.37 -30.84
N ARG A 284 6.80 -8.77 -29.70
CA ARG A 284 6.12 -7.47 -29.65
C ARG A 284 6.96 -6.35 -30.25
N ILE A 285 8.24 -6.27 -29.89
CA ILE A 285 9.19 -5.29 -30.45
C ILE A 285 9.25 -5.43 -31.98
N GLU A 286 9.31 -6.65 -32.52
CA GLU A 286 9.32 -6.87 -33.97
C GLU A 286 8.02 -6.38 -34.66
N LEU A 287 6.86 -6.64 -34.06
CA LEU A 287 5.58 -6.17 -34.57
C LEU A 287 5.51 -4.64 -34.61
N ILE A 288 5.93 -3.99 -33.53
CA ILE A 288 5.93 -2.53 -33.43
C ILE A 288 6.99 -1.91 -34.34
N ARG A 289 8.15 -2.56 -34.53
CA ARG A 289 9.17 -2.11 -35.48
C ARG A 289 8.63 -2.06 -36.90
N LYS A 290 7.92 -3.10 -37.35
CA LYS A 290 7.28 -3.13 -38.68
C LYS A 290 6.28 -1.98 -38.82
N TRP A 291 5.42 -1.81 -37.82
CA TRP A 291 4.45 -0.71 -37.80
C TRP A 291 5.12 0.67 -37.83
N ALA A 292 6.20 0.88 -37.08
CA ALA A 292 6.92 2.15 -37.03
C ALA A 292 7.54 2.50 -38.40
N VAL A 293 8.13 1.50 -39.08
CA VAL A 293 8.65 1.65 -40.44
C VAL A 293 7.54 2.02 -41.43
N GLU A 294 6.40 1.33 -41.38
CA GLU A 294 5.25 1.61 -42.26
C GLU A 294 4.68 3.02 -42.07
N ASN A 295 4.78 3.58 -40.86
CA ASN A 295 4.24 4.89 -40.50
C ASN A 295 5.29 6.01 -40.47
N ASN A 296 6.53 5.74 -40.92
CA ASN A 296 7.66 6.68 -40.88
C ASN A 296 7.94 7.28 -39.49
N ILE A 297 7.77 6.47 -38.44
CA ILE A 297 8.07 6.85 -37.06
C ILE A 297 9.51 6.39 -36.76
N SER A 298 10.43 7.34 -36.69
CA SER A 298 11.83 7.12 -36.30
C SER A 298 12.00 6.86 -34.81
#